data_AF-D3KAN2-F1
#
_entry.id   AF-D3KAN2-F1
#
_cell.length_a   1.000
_cell.length_b   1.000
_cell.length_c   1.000
_cell.angle_alpha   90.00
_cell.angle_beta   90.00
_cell.angle_gamma   90.00
#
_symmetry.space_group_name_H-M   'P 1'
#
loop_
_entity.id
_entity.type
_entity.pdbx_description
1 polymer ?
#
loop_
_entity_poly.entity_id
_entity_poly.type
_entity_poly.pdbx_seq_one_letter_code
_entity_poly.pdbx_strand_id
1 'polypeptide(L)'
;MKYFQTVAIVALCLNVAWAEVVNFKKCPGEEQCTIHEVSISPCPEAAEGVACTVYRGTNVSISFDFTPEFAANELTADVSWTQPNFDLPFVGMDTAACKSTKCPTVSGTRQTYAYDLPIKKSYPPKHYDVKWKLTGENSESCCFIV
;
A
#
# COMPACT_ATOMS: atom_id res chain seq x y z
N MET A 1 7.49 26.01 -57.39
CA MET A 1 8.73 25.45 -56.78
C MET A 1 8.97 26.25 -55.52
N LYS A 2 9.07 25.74 -54.28
CA LYS A 2 9.40 24.40 -53.80
C LYS A 2 9.18 24.39 -52.26
N TYR A 3 8.64 23.28 -51.76
CA TYR A 3 8.70 22.72 -50.40
C TYR A 3 7.96 23.40 -49.23
N PHE A 4 6.68 23.03 -49.15
CA PHE A 4 5.99 22.43 -48.00
C PHE A 4 6.94 21.93 -46.88
N GLN A 5 6.87 22.51 -45.68
CA GLN A 5 7.40 21.89 -44.46
C GLN A 5 6.41 22.12 -43.31
N THR A 6 5.44 21.23 -43.21
CA THR A 6 4.56 21.08 -42.06
C THR A 6 5.37 20.43 -40.94
N VAL A 7 5.65 21.18 -39.87
CA VAL A 7 6.27 20.64 -38.65
C VAL A 7 5.19 19.87 -37.89
N ALA A 8 5.21 18.54 -37.96
CA ALA A 8 4.35 17.69 -37.15
C ALA A 8 4.91 17.62 -35.72
N ILE A 9 4.29 18.33 -34.79
CA ILE A 9 4.56 18.20 -33.35
C ILE A 9 3.88 16.92 -32.89
N VAL A 10 4.64 15.84 -32.78
CA VAL A 10 4.18 14.59 -32.16
C VAL A 10 4.20 14.79 -30.65
N ALA A 11 3.04 15.13 -30.07
CA ALA A 11 2.85 15.15 -28.62
C ALA A 11 2.86 13.69 -28.11
N LEU A 12 4.02 13.26 -27.60
CA LEU A 12 4.17 11.99 -26.92
C LEU A 12 3.41 12.08 -25.59
N CYS A 13 2.16 11.59 -25.55
CA CYS A 13 1.41 11.42 -24.30
C CYS A 13 2.12 10.35 -23.46
N LEU A 14 3.10 10.78 -22.65
CA LEU A 14 3.62 9.98 -21.56
C LEU A 14 2.46 9.80 -20.58
N ASN A 15 1.84 8.62 -20.59
CA ASN A 15 0.91 8.21 -19.55
C ASN A 15 1.74 8.10 -18.27
N VAL A 16 1.82 9.19 -17.53
CA VAL A 16 2.40 9.17 -16.18
C VAL A 16 1.36 8.44 -15.34
N ALA A 17 1.61 7.17 -15.04
CA ALA A 17 0.84 6.45 -14.03
C ALA A 17 1.23 7.06 -12.69
N TRP A 18 0.41 7.95 -12.16
CA TRP A 18 0.62 8.50 -10.82
C TRP A 18 0.14 7.44 -9.85
N ALA A 19 1.03 6.99 -8.96
CA ALA A 19 0.59 6.23 -7.81
C ALA A 19 -0.30 7.15 -6.96
N GLU A 20 -1.50 6.69 -6.63
CA GLU A 20 -2.51 7.48 -5.94
C GLU A 20 -2.27 7.39 -4.42
N VAL A 21 -1.68 8.45 -3.87
CA VAL A 21 -1.35 8.56 -2.44
C VAL A 21 -2.61 8.78 -1.63
N VAL A 22 -2.85 7.92 -0.64
CA VAL A 22 -4.05 7.91 0.19
C VAL A 22 -3.78 8.44 1.60
N ASN A 23 -4.83 8.97 2.25
CA ASN A 23 -4.76 9.34 3.65
C ASN A 23 -4.72 8.09 4.54
N PHE A 24 -3.85 8.09 5.55
CA PHE A 24 -3.76 7.00 6.52
C PHE A 24 -3.59 7.55 7.95
N LYS A 25 -3.83 6.69 8.93
CA LYS A 25 -3.66 6.98 10.36
C LYS A 25 -2.66 5.99 10.95
N LYS A 26 -1.83 6.44 11.89
CA LYS A 26 -0.98 5.54 12.67
C LYS A 26 -1.82 4.68 13.60
N CYS A 27 -1.39 3.45 13.85
CA CYS A 27 -2.02 2.61 14.88
C CYS A 27 -1.71 3.15 16.29
N PRO A 28 -2.64 3.04 17.25
CA PRO A 28 -2.38 3.45 18.64
C PRO A 28 -1.23 2.65 19.25
N GLY A 29 -0.26 3.34 19.84
CA GLY A 29 0.87 2.72 20.55
C GLY A 29 1.99 2.17 19.66
N GLU A 30 1.94 2.41 18.34
CA GLU A 30 3.00 2.03 17.41
C GLU A 30 4.04 3.16 17.28
N GLU A 31 5.18 3.00 17.96
CA GLU A 31 6.26 3.99 17.95
C GLU A 31 7.54 3.49 17.27
N GLN A 32 7.66 2.18 16.99
CA GLN A 32 8.90 1.57 16.51
C GLN A 32 9.12 1.69 15.01
N CYS A 33 8.31 2.52 14.33
CA CYS A 33 8.34 2.66 12.89
C CYS A 33 7.65 3.94 12.41
N THR A 34 8.21 4.55 11.37
CA THR A 34 7.59 5.68 10.67
C THR A 34 7.05 5.23 9.32
N ILE A 35 5.74 5.36 9.12
CA ILE A 35 5.10 5.26 7.79
C ILE A 35 5.13 6.65 7.15
N HIS A 36 5.67 6.74 5.94
CA HIS A 36 5.86 8.01 5.22
C HIS A 36 4.72 8.29 4.24
N GLU A 37 4.38 7.28 3.45
CA GLU A 37 3.42 7.40 2.36
C GLU A 37 2.74 6.05 2.16
N VAL A 38 1.44 6.06 1.86
CA VAL A 38 0.67 4.89 1.44
C VAL A 38 0.04 5.24 0.11
N SER A 39 0.12 4.32 -0.84
CA SER A 39 -0.45 4.44 -2.18
C SER A 39 -1.28 3.21 -2.50
N ILE A 40 -2.42 3.40 -3.15
CA ILE A 40 -3.31 2.33 -3.61
C ILE A 40 -3.62 2.59 -5.07
N SER A 41 -3.50 1.57 -5.92
CA SER A 41 -3.76 1.70 -7.35
C SER A 41 -4.59 0.52 -7.87
N PRO A 42 -5.69 0.75 -8.60
CA PRO A 42 -6.33 2.04 -8.85
C PRO A 42 -7.15 2.54 -7.63
N CYS A 43 -7.13 3.85 -7.40
CA CYS A 43 -7.88 4.62 -6.41
C CYS A 43 -7.96 6.12 -6.83
N PRO A 44 -8.74 6.46 -7.86
CA PRO A 44 -8.91 7.86 -8.31
C PRO A 44 -9.48 8.78 -7.22
N GLU A 45 -10.21 8.22 -6.26
CA GLU A 45 -10.77 8.95 -5.12
C GLU A 45 -9.70 9.54 -4.18
N ALA A 46 -8.46 9.04 -4.27
CA ALA A 46 -7.33 9.56 -3.49
C ALA A 46 -7.07 11.05 -3.78
N ALA A 47 -7.29 11.52 -5.01
CA ALA A 47 -7.14 12.92 -5.40
C ALA A 47 -8.11 13.85 -4.65
N GLU A 48 -9.24 13.31 -4.18
CA GLU A 48 -10.25 14.01 -3.39
C GLU A 48 -10.11 13.73 -1.88
N GLY A 49 -9.13 12.90 -1.48
CA GLY A 49 -8.91 12.51 -0.10
C GLY A 49 -9.97 11.57 0.46
N VAL A 50 -10.71 10.88 -0.41
CA VAL A 50 -11.80 9.96 -0.05
C VAL A 50 -11.32 8.51 -0.13
N ALA A 51 -11.98 7.62 0.62
CA ALA A 51 -11.66 6.19 0.63
C ALA A 51 -11.81 5.54 -0.77
N CYS A 52 -10.89 4.64 -1.10
CA CYS A 52 -10.86 3.95 -2.38
C CYS A 52 -12.06 3.03 -2.60
N THR A 53 -12.67 3.10 -3.79
CA THR A 53 -13.68 2.13 -4.20
C THR A 53 -13.01 0.96 -4.92
N VAL A 54 -12.94 -0.20 -4.27
CA VAL A 54 -12.40 -1.42 -4.87
C VAL A 54 -13.50 -2.38 -5.29
N TYR A 55 -13.34 -3.00 -6.47
CA TYR A 55 -14.33 -3.90 -7.04
C TYR A 55 -13.98 -5.37 -6.82
N ARG A 56 -15.01 -6.20 -6.68
CA ARG A 56 -14.83 -7.63 -6.54
C ARG A 56 -14.36 -8.27 -7.84
N GLY A 57 -13.46 -9.24 -7.71
CA GLY A 57 -12.88 -9.95 -8.84
C GLY A 57 -11.83 -9.12 -9.59
N THR A 58 -11.42 -7.97 -9.07
CA THR A 58 -10.31 -7.18 -9.60
C THR A 58 -9.06 -7.34 -8.73
N ASN A 59 -7.95 -6.84 -9.24
CA ASN A 59 -6.70 -6.73 -8.49
C ASN A 59 -6.44 -5.26 -8.18
N VAL A 60 -6.00 -4.98 -6.96
CA VAL A 60 -5.51 -3.65 -6.57
C VAL A 60 -4.12 -3.80 -5.99
N SER A 61 -3.26 -2.83 -6.20
CA SER A 61 -1.90 -2.82 -5.64
C SER A 61 -1.85 -1.81 -4.50
N ILE A 62 -1.24 -2.18 -3.38
CA ILE A 62 -0.91 -1.28 -2.29
C ILE A 62 0.60 -1.20 -2.14
N SER A 63 1.11 0.00 -1.94
CA SER A 63 2.52 0.22 -1.65
C SER A 63 2.68 1.29 -0.58
N PHE A 64 3.58 1.08 0.37
CA PHE A 64 3.90 2.09 1.37
C PHE A 64 5.38 2.12 1.70
N ASP A 65 5.83 3.33 2.00
CA ASP A 65 7.18 3.59 2.44
C ASP A 65 7.24 3.63 3.97
N PHE A 66 8.19 2.88 4.53
CA PHE A 66 8.38 2.82 5.97
C PHE A 66 9.85 2.89 6.36
N THR A 67 10.11 3.40 7.56
CA THR A 67 11.42 3.38 8.21
C THR A 67 11.26 2.73 9.57
N PRO A 68 11.71 1.47 9.73
CA PRO A 68 11.65 0.79 11.02
C PRO A 68 12.79 1.27 11.92
N GLU A 69 12.54 1.29 13.23
CA GLU A 69 13.57 1.54 14.25
C GLU A 69 14.21 0.25 14.77
N PHE A 70 13.84 -0.89 14.18
CA PHE A 70 14.31 -2.22 14.51
C PHE A 70 14.94 -2.92 13.30
N ALA A 71 15.70 -3.97 13.57
CA ALA A 71 16.23 -4.88 12.55
C ALA A 71 15.57 -6.25 12.71
N ALA A 72 15.25 -6.91 11.60
CA ALA A 72 14.66 -8.25 11.58
C ALA A 72 15.08 -8.98 10.30
N ASN A 73 15.33 -10.28 10.39
CA ASN A 73 15.68 -11.08 9.21
C ASN A 73 14.45 -11.41 8.39
N GLU A 74 13.33 -11.60 9.07
CA GLU A 74 12.02 -11.88 8.49
C GLU A 74 11.00 -10.85 8.95
N LEU A 75 10.01 -10.61 8.10
CA LEU A 75 8.85 -9.76 8.41
C LEU A 75 7.58 -10.54 8.07
N THR A 76 6.61 -10.48 8.97
CA THR A 76 5.26 -11.03 8.75
C THR A 76 4.28 -9.89 8.50
N ALA A 77 3.50 -9.98 7.42
CA ALA A 77 2.42 -9.05 7.12
C ALA A 77 1.09 -9.59 7.65
N ASP A 78 0.39 -8.78 8.44
CA ASP A 78 -0.96 -9.01 8.91
C ASP A 78 -1.86 -7.89 8.43
N VAL A 79 -2.96 -8.26 7.78
CA VAL A 79 -3.98 -7.32 7.30
C VAL A 79 -5.30 -7.69 7.94
N SER A 80 -5.99 -6.69 8.47
CA SER A 80 -7.28 -6.89 9.11
C SER A 80 -8.23 -5.73 8.83
N TRP A 81 -9.52 -6.04 8.78
CA TRP A 81 -10.55 -5.03 8.92
C TRP A 81 -10.67 -4.67 10.40
N THR A 82 -10.29 -3.45 10.75
CA THR A 82 -10.37 -2.97 12.13
C THR A 82 -11.74 -2.37 12.42
N GLN A 83 -12.30 -2.71 13.59
CA GLN A 83 -13.52 -2.13 14.13
C GLN A 83 -13.27 -1.66 15.56
N PRO A 84 -14.13 -0.81 16.15
CA PRO A 84 -13.89 -0.26 17.49
C PRO A 84 -13.60 -1.30 18.59
N ASN A 85 -14.10 -2.53 18.45
CA ASN A 85 -14.00 -3.56 19.49
C ASN A 85 -13.17 -4.79 19.10
N PHE A 86 -12.87 -5.00 17.81
CA PHE A 86 -12.15 -6.19 17.34
C PHE A 86 -11.59 -5.99 15.93
N ASP A 87 -10.56 -6.76 15.60
CA ASP A 87 -10.00 -6.86 14.26
C ASP A 87 -10.43 -8.17 13.60
N LEU A 88 -10.91 -8.09 12.36
CA LEU A 88 -11.22 -9.25 11.53
C LEU A 88 -10.08 -9.50 10.54
N PRO A 89 -9.39 -10.65 10.61
CA PRO A 89 -8.26 -10.92 9.73
C PRO A 89 -8.69 -11.05 8.27
N PHE A 90 -7.86 -10.51 7.37
CA PHE A 90 -8.01 -10.69 5.94
C PHE A 90 -7.50 -12.07 5.54
N VAL A 91 -8.38 -12.89 4.96
CA VAL A 91 -8.06 -14.31 4.67
C VAL A 91 -7.54 -14.50 3.24
N GLY A 92 -6.37 -15.13 3.16
CA GLY A 92 -5.77 -15.60 1.91
C GLY A 92 -4.78 -14.63 1.27
N MET A 93 -4.16 -13.78 2.09
CA MET A 93 -2.95 -13.03 1.74
C MET A 93 -1.71 -13.89 2.02
N ASP A 94 -0.63 -13.68 1.28
CA ASP A 94 0.69 -14.21 1.62
C ASP A 94 1.29 -13.33 2.72
N THR A 95 1.53 -13.92 3.89
CA THR A 95 2.01 -13.19 5.06
C THR A 95 3.53 -13.05 5.10
N ALA A 96 4.28 -13.72 4.21
CA ALA A 96 5.74 -13.60 4.16
C ALA A 96 6.14 -12.24 3.53
N ALA A 97 6.22 -11.20 4.35
CA ALA A 97 6.36 -9.82 3.90
C ALA A 97 7.67 -9.57 3.14
N CYS A 98 8.73 -10.34 3.41
CA CYS A 98 10.01 -10.26 2.70
C CYS A 98 9.93 -10.66 1.21
N LYS A 99 8.79 -11.16 0.73
CA LYS A 99 8.51 -11.30 -0.70
C LYS A 99 8.10 -9.98 -1.37
N SER A 100 7.66 -9.02 -0.56
CA SER A 100 7.07 -7.74 -0.95
C SER A 100 7.88 -6.52 -0.48
N THR A 101 8.91 -6.73 0.34
CA THR A 101 9.89 -5.72 0.74
C THR A 101 11.26 -6.37 0.90
N LYS A 102 12.31 -5.55 1.00
CA LYS A 102 13.67 -6.03 1.20
C LYS A 102 13.86 -6.54 2.64
N CYS A 103 14.49 -7.71 2.77
CA CYS A 103 14.97 -8.26 4.02
C CYS A 103 16.46 -8.67 3.93
N PRO A 104 17.22 -8.70 5.04
CA PRO A 104 16.82 -8.26 6.38
C PRO A 104 16.52 -6.76 6.40
N THR A 105 15.53 -6.37 7.21
CA THR A 105 15.26 -4.96 7.45
C THR A 105 16.32 -4.38 8.38
N VAL A 106 16.72 -3.13 8.14
CA VAL A 106 17.76 -2.43 8.90
C VAL A 106 17.15 -1.21 9.58
N SER A 107 17.42 -1.06 10.88
CA SER A 107 16.96 0.10 11.66
C SER A 107 17.41 1.42 11.02
N GLY A 108 16.50 2.39 10.97
CA GLY A 108 16.72 3.72 10.40
C GLY A 108 16.78 3.78 8.88
N THR A 109 16.61 2.65 8.17
CA THR A 109 16.66 2.61 6.70
C THR A 109 15.26 2.66 6.11
N ARG A 110 14.97 3.69 5.29
CA ARG A 110 13.71 3.78 4.54
C ARG A 110 13.66 2.72 3.44
N GLN A 111 12.53 2.03 3.34
CA GLN A 111 12.27 1.05 2.31
C GLN A 111 10.77 0.97 1.98
N THR A 112 10.47 0.32 0.87
CA THR A 112 9.11 0.22 0.31
C THR A 112 8.60 -1.20 0.42
N TYR A 113 7.39 -1.35 0.94
CA TYR A 113 6.61 -2.58 0.84
C TYR A 113 5.59 -2.42 -0.28
N ALA A 114 5.51 -3.39 -1.21
CA ALA A 114 4.54 -3.41 -2.30
C ALA A 114 3.86 -4.77 -2.44
N TYR A 115 2.52 -4.77 -2.48
CA TYR A 115 1.71 -5.97 -2.52
C TYR A 115 0.53 -5.84 -3.48
N ASP A 116 0.38 -6.83 -4.37
CA ASP A 116 -0.81 -6.99 -5.20
C ASP A 116 -1.87 -7.76 -4.42
N LEU A 117 -3.02 -7.13 -4.21
CA LEU A 117 -4.14 -7.61 -3.42
C LEU A 117 -5.33 -8.01 -4.31
N PRO A 118 -5.55 -9.32 -4.54
CA PRO A 118 -6.73 -9.80 -5.26
C PRO A 118 -8.00 -9.65 -4.40
N ILE A 119 -8.96 -8.86 -4.88
CA ILE A 119 -10.24 -8.67 -4.20
C ILE A 119 -11.17 -9.82 -4.60
N LYS A 120 -11.35 -10.81 -3.73
CA LYS A 120 -12.18 -12.00 -4.04
C LYS A 120 -13.65 -11.63 -4.19
N LYS A 121 -14.35 -12.35 -5.07
CA LYS A 121 -15.80 -12.21 -5.29
C LYS A 121 -16.64 -12.54 -4.05
N SER A 122 -16.11 -13.33 -3.13
CA SER A 122 -16.76 -13.70 -1.88
C SER A 122 -16.75 -12.61 -0.81
N TYR A 123 -15.95 -11.55 -0.98
CA TYR A 123 -15.86 -10.49 0.03
C TYR A 123 -17.15 -9.65 0.07
N PRO A 124 -17.70 -9.32 1.26
CA PRO A 124 -18.91 -8.51 1.36
C PRO A 124 -18.66 -7.07 0.87
N PRO A 125 -19.69 -6.35 0.38
CA PRO A 125 -19.53 -4.98 -0.10
C PRO A 125 -19.79 -4.05 1.08
N LYS A 126 -18.73 -3.52 1.69
CA LYS A 126 -18.80 -2.64 2.85
C LYS A 126 -17.68 -1.61 2.82
N HIS A 127 -17.78 -0.62 3.69
CA HIS A 127 -16.64 0.21 4.06
C HIS A 127 -15.75 -0.55 5.04
N TYR A 128 -14.45 -0.48 4.81
CA TYR A 128 -13.43 -1.17 5.58
C TYR A 128 -12.36 -0.15 5.99
N ASP A 129 -12.13 -0.01 7.29
CA ASP A 129 -10.89 0.55 7.79
C ASP A 129 -9.88 -0.60 7.80
N VAL A 130 -8.87 -0.54 6.94
CA VAL A 130 -7.89 -1.62 6.74
C VAL A 130 -6.67 -1.32 7.58
N LYS A 131 -6.44 -2.14 8.59
CA LYS A 131 -5.22 -2.13 9.40
C LYS A 131 -4.17 -3.01 8.75
N TRP A 132 -3.05 -2.41 8.37
CA TRP A 132 -1.87 -3.09 7.85
C TRP A 132 -0.78 -3.10 8.90
N LYS A 133 -0.25 -4.28 9.21
CA LYS A 133 0.83 -4.45 10.20
C LYS A 133 1.96 -5.29 9.61
N LEU A 134 3.20 -4.81 9.74
CA LEU A 134 4.40 -5.61 9.54
C LEU A 134 5.00 -5.91 10.92
N THR A 135 5.30 -7.17 11.20
CA THR A 135 5.84 -7.62 12.50
C THR A 135 7.17 -8.33 12.29
N GLY A 136 8.20 -7.92 13.04
CA GLY A 136 9.50 -8.56 13.11
C GLY A 136 9.54 -9.75 14.08
N GLU A 137 10.68 -10.44 14.11
CA GLU A 137 10.88 -11.67 14.88
C GLU A 137 10.76 -11.47 16.40
N ASN A 138 11.08 -10.28 16.93
CA ASN A 138 10.95 -9.97 18.36
C ASN A 138 9.70 -9.13 18.68
N SER A 139 8.67 -9.24 17.84
CA SER A 139 7.37 -8.57 18.00
C SER A 139 7.38 -7.05 17.83
N GLU A 140 8.47 -6.47 17.33
CA GLU A 140 8.50 -5.08 16.87
C GLU A 140 7.62 -4.92 15.63
N SER A 141 7.00 -3.76 15.43
CA SER A 141 6.10 -3.59 14.31
C SER A 141 6.10 -2.22 13.63
N CYS A 142 5.51 -2.22 12.45
CA CYS A 142 5.05 -1.04 11.72
C CYS A 142 3.55 -1.22 11.49
N CYS A 143 2.74 -0.20 11.76
CA CYS A 143 1.29 -0.32 11.64
C CYS A 143 0.62 0.99 11.22
N PHE A 144 -0.30 0.89 10.26
CA PHE A 144 -1.20 1.98 9.89
C PHE A 144 -2.61 1.47 9.57
N ILE A 145 -3.55 2.40 9.51
CA ILE A 145 -4.94 2.18 9.13
C ILE A 145 -5.26 3.10 7.95
N VAL A 146 -5.80 2.54 6.87
CA VAL A 146 -6.28 3.25 5.68
C VAL A 146 -7.77 2.99 5.47
#